data_AF-A0AA88CUJ1-F1
#
_entry.id   AF-A0AA88CUJ1-F1
#
_cell.length_a   1.000
_cell.length_b   1.000
_cell.length_c   1.000
_cell.angle_alpha   90.00
_cell.angle_beta   90.00
_cell.angle_gamma   90.00
#
_symmetry.space_group_name_H-M   'P 1'
#
loop_
_entity.id
_entity.type
_entity.pdbx_description
1 polymer ?
#
loop_
_entity_poly.entity_id
_entity_poly.type
_entity_poly.pdbx_seq_one_letter_code
_entity_poly.pdbx_strand_id
1 'polypeptide(L)'
;MFRMLRYLVVVLAKRKLTVLRLCYRYTDMDPRRLEEDRYAIYAYNGMQPLLFDGTHWTVSLSAWLYDLEMIFHLCHIEANLQVSLASRCLIADLRLWWMTHGEWTLPERTWVHFRAIVMAHLGPILEEGAGESYRDPEIYRDM
;
A
#
# COMPACT_ATOMS: atom_id res chain seq x y z
N MET A 1 20.52 -26.39 0.87
CA MET A 1 19.95 -26.02 2.19
C MET A 1 20.54 -24.74 2.83
N PHE A 2 21.76 -24.31 2.50
CA PHE A 2 22.42 -23.14 3.13
C PHE A 2 21.97 -21.74 2.64
N ARG A 3 21.27 -21.63 1.50
CA ARG A 3 20.82 -20.33 0.96
C ARG A 3 19.64 -19.72 1.73
N MET A 4 18.73 -20.53 2.27
CA MET A 4 17.59 -20.04 3.05
C MET A 4 17.99 -19.45 4.40
N LEU A 5 18.99 -20.04 5.07
CA LEU A 5 19.49 -19.52 6.36
C LEU A 5 20.16 -18.16 6.23
N ARG A 6 20.93 -17.93 5.16
CA ARG A 6 21.50 -16.59 4.88
C ARG A 6 20.40 -15.56 4.60
N TYR A 7 19.35 -15.95 3.88
CA TYR A 7 18.22 -15.07 3.57
C TYR A 7 17.44 -14.70 4.83
N LEU A 8 17.16 -15.67 5.70
CA LEU A 8 16.48 -15.45 6.98
C LEU A 8 17.27 -14.51 7.89
N VAL A 9 18.59 -14.68 7.97
CA VAL A 9 19.47 -13.81 8.78
C VAL A 9 19.49 -12.39 8.24
N VAL A 10 19.54 -12.20 6.90
CA VAL A 10 19.50 -10.87 6.29
C VAL A 10 18.14 -10.19 6.49
N VAL A 11 17.03 -10.92 6.34
CA VAL A 11 15.67 -10.40 6.58
C VAL A 11 15.48 -10.01 8.05
N LEU A 12 15.95 -10.84 8.99
CA LEU A 12 15.85 -10.57 10.43
C LEU A 12 16.76 -9.41 10.86
N ALA A 13 17.99 -9.33 10.34
CA ALA A 13 18.91 -8.23 10.62
C ALA A 13 18.39 -6.90 10.06
N LYS A 14 17.82 -6.91 8.84
CA LYS A 14 17.21 -5.72 8.23
C LYS A 14 15.92 -5.29 8.93
N ARG A 15 15.08 -6.22 9.37
CA ARG A 15 13.92 -5.91 10.24
C ARG A 15 14.34 -5.21 11.52
N LYS A 16 15.40 -5.70 12.19
CA LYS A 16 15.96 -5.03 13.37
C LYS A 16 16.45 -3.62 13.06
N LEU A 17 17.08 -3.40 11.91
CA LEU A 17 17.58 -2.09 11.47
C LEU A 17 16.43 -1.11 11.12
N THR A 18 15.36 -1.58 10.49
CA THR A 18 14.16 -0.78 10.21
C THR A 18 13.43 -0.41 11.49
N VAL A 19 13.27 -1.37 12.42
CA VAL A 19 12.69 -1.12 13.74
C VAL A 19 13.55 -0.13 14.53
N LEU A 20 14.87 -0.30 14.55
CA LEU A 20 15.78 0.65 15.20
C LEU A 20 15.71 2.05 14.59
N ARG A 21 15.62 2.18 13.26
CA ARG A 21 15.46 3.49 12.57
C ARG A 21 14.11 4.14 12.85
N LEU A 22 13.03 3.35 12.95
CA LEU A 22 11.71 3.84 13.34
C LEU A 22 11.73 4.29 14.81
N CYS A 23 12.30 3.49 15.72
CA CYS A 23 12.44 3.85 17.13
C CYS A 23 13.28 5.12 17.31
N TYR A 24 14.39 5.28 16.57
CA TYR A 24 15.27 6.45 16.66
C TYR A 24 14.60 7.73 16.11
N ARG A 25 13.77 7.62 15.06
CA ARG A 25 12.95 8.76 14.60
C ARG A 25 11.92 9.17 15.65
N TYR A 26 11.29 8.21 16.31
CA TYR A 26 10.23 8.50 17.28
C TYR A 26 10.74 9.13 18.59
N THR A 27 12.01 8.90 18.97
CA THR A 27 12.61 9.51 20.17
C THR A 27 13.05 10.96 19.98
N ASP A 28 13.18 11.44 18.75
CA ASP A 28 13.63 12.80 18.40
C ASP A 28 12.50 13.67 17.79
N MET A 29 11.29 13.12 17.72
CA MET A 29 10.12 13.85 17.26
C MET A 29 9.59 14.75 18.36
N ASP A 30 9.24 15.99 18.00
CA ASP A 30 8.49 16.91 18.86
C ASP A 30 7.21 16.20 19.36
N PRO A 31 6.97 16.13 20.68
CA PRO A 31 5.76 15.53 21.24
C PRO A 31 4.46 16.08 20.65
N ARG A 32 4.44 17.35 20.23
CA ARG A 32 3.27 17.96 19.56
C ARG A 32 3.01 17.34 18.19
N ARG A 33 4.07 17.12 17.40
CA ARG A 33 3.97 16.43 16.11
C ARG A 33 3.50 14.99 16.26
N LEU A 34 3.97 14.31 17.30
CA LEU A 34 3.52 12.95 17.61
C LEU A 34 2.00 12.91 17.90
N GLU A 35 1.50 13.93 18.61
CA GLU A 35 0.08 14.06 18.93
C GLU A 35 -0.75 14.41 17.69
N GLU A 36 -0.28 15.33 16.85
CA GLU A 36 -0.89 15.67 15.55
C GLU A 36 -0.98 14.44 14.63
N ASP A 37 0.13 13.70 14.48
CA ASP A 37 0.17 12.45 13.71
C ASP A 37 -0.84 11.42 14.24
N ARG A 38 -0.99 11.30 15.56
CA ARG A 38 -1.98 10.41 16.17
C ARG A 38 -3.40 10.84 15.82
N TYR A 39 -3.74 12.12 15.95
CA TYR A 39 -5.07 12.62 15.56
C TYR A 39 -5.36 12.39 14.09
N ALA A 40 -4.39 12.67 13.21
CA ALA A 40 -4.50 12.43 11.78
C ALA A 40 -4.75 10.95 11.47
N ILE A 41 -4.03 10.03 12.13
CA ILE A 41 -4.24 8.58 12.01
C ILE A 41 -5.63 8.15 12.52
N TYR A 42 -6.12 8.72 13.63
CA TYR A 42 -7.47 8.44 14.12
C TYR A 42 -8.54 8.90 13.14
N ALA A 43 -8.41 10.12 12.59
CA ALA A 43 -9.30 10.64 11.57
C ALA A 43 -9.29 9.75 10.32
N TYR A 44 -8.10 9.36 9.84
CA TYR A 44 -7.93 8.43 8.72
C TYR A 44 -8.66 7.11 8.94
N ASN A 45 -8.49 6.48 10.12
CA ASN A 45 -9.18 5.23 10.43
C ASN A 45 -10.71 5.43 10.51
N GLY A 46 -11.16 6.60 10.95
CA GLY A 46 -12.58 6.98 10.99
C GLY A 46 -13.22 7.13 9.60
N MET A 47 -12.41 7.45 8.57
CA MET A 47 -12.86 7.51 7.18
C MET A 47 -13.07 6.13 6.53
N GLN A 48 -12.65 5.05 7.20
CA GLN A 48 -12.79 3.66 6.72
C GLN A 48 -12.29 3.48 5.27
N PRO A 49 -10.99 3.71 5.02
CA PRO A 49 -10.40 3.56 3.68
C PRO A 49 -10.64 2.17 3.11
N LEU A 50 -10.98 2.11 1.83
CA LEU A 50 -11.30 0.86 1.13
C LEU A 50 -10.08 -0.07 1.08
N LEU A 51 -10.33 -1.33 1.38
CA LEU A 51 -9.34 -2.40 1.23
C LEU A 51 -9.24 -2.81 -0.24
N PHE A 52 -8.05 -3.22 -0.66
CA PHE A 52 -7.75 -3.55 -2.04
C PHE A 52 -6.94 -4.83 -2.14
N ASP A 53 -7.49 -5.81 -2.85
CA ASP A 53 -6.89 -7.13 -3.09
C ASP A 53 -6.33 -7.28 -4.51
N GLY A 54 -6.60 -6.33 -5.39
CA GLY A 54 -6.24 -6.38 -6.81
C GLY A 54 -7.09 -7.32 -7.66
N THR A 55 -8.17 -7.92 -7.12
CA THR A 55 -9.02 -8.88 -7.86
C THR A 55 -10.45 -8.41 -8.06
N HIS A 56 -10.96 -7.53 -7.19
CA HIS A 56 -12.32 -7.04 -7.30
C HIS A 56 -12.42 -5.82 -8.24
N TRP A 57 -12.84 -6.09 -9.47
CA TRP A 57 -13.17 -5.15 -10.55
C TRP A 57 -14.10 -3.99 -10.16
N THR A 58 -14.86 -4.14 -9.07
CA THR A 58 -15.83 -3.14 -8.61
C THR A 58 -15.19 -1.80 -8.25
N VAL A 59 -13.90 -1.79 -7.89
CA VAL A 59 -13.13 -0.56 -7.66
C VAL A 59 -11.90 -0.62 -8.54
N SER A 60 -11.82 0.26 -9.56
CA SER A 60 -10.62 0.36 -10.37
C SER A 60 -9.43 0.77 -9.51
N LEU A 61 -8.23 0.29 -9.84
CA LEU A 61 -7.01 0.68 -9.15
C LEU A 61 -6.83 2.21 -9.10
N SER A 62 -7.22 2.90 -10.17
CA SER A 62 -7.17 4.36 -10.23
C SER A 62 -8.17 5.03 -9.26
N ALA A 63 -9.39 4.51 -9.13
CA ALA A 63 -10.37 5.00 -8.17
C ALA A 63 -9.90 4.76 -6.73
N TRP A 64 -9.38 3.57 -6.43
CA TRP A 64 -8.84 3.27 -5.10
C TRP A 64 -7.68 4.20 -4.71
N LEU A 65 -6.75 4.47 -5.63
CA LEU A 65 -5.64 5.41 -5.41
C LEU A 65 -6.15 6.84 -5.21
N TYR A 66 -7.16 7.26 -5.97
CA TYR A 66 -7.77 8.59 -5.83
C TYR A 66 -8.47 8.77 -4.49
N ASP A 67 -9.22 7.76 -4.03
CA ASP A 67 -9.89 7.78 -2.73
C ASP A 67 -8.89 7.91 -1.58
N LEU A 68 -7.76 7.20 -1.65
CA LEU A 68 -6.69 7.36 -0.66
C LEU A 68 -6.07 8.75 -0.69
N GLU A 69 -5.81 9.32 -1.87
CA GLU A 69 -5.30 10.70 -2.01
C GLU A 69 -6.26 11.72 -1.36
N MET A 70 -7.56 11.55 -1.59
CA MET A 70 -8.62 12.37 -0.99
C MET A 70 -8.63 12.26 0.55
N ILE A 71 -8.57 11.04 1.08
CA ILE A 71 -8.55 10.83 2.54
C ILE A 71 -7.27 11.43 3.15
N PHE A 72 -6.11 11.27 2.51
CA PHE A 72 -4.87 11.88 2.98
C PHE A 72 -4.96 13.40 3.05
N HIS A 73 -5.59 14.01 2.04
CA HIS A 73 -5.80 15.46 2.04
C HIS A 73 -6.74 15.89 3.17
N LEU A 74 -7.89 15.21 3.34
CA LEU A 74 -8.91 15.55 4.34
C LEU A 74 -8.42 15.35 5.78
N CYS A 75 -7.63 14.31 6.03
CA CYS A 75 -7.10 14.00 7.35
C CYS A 75 -5.74 14.66 7.63
N HIS A 76 -5.24 15.49 6.72
CA HIS A 76 -3.92 16.12 6.80
C HIS A 76 -2.78 15.11 7.07
N ILE A 77 -2.79 13.98 6.37
CA ILE A 77 -1.77 12.94 6.53
C ILE A 77 -0.45 13.40 5.91
N GLU A 78 0.58 13.51 6.75
CA GLU A 78 1.94 13.83 6.36
C GLU A 78 2.56 12.78 5.41
N ALA A 79 3.44 13.23 4.52
CA ALA A 79 4.00 12.40 3.44
C ALA A 79 4.76 11.15 3.95
N ASN A 80 5.37 11.23 5.13
CA ASN A 80 6.05 10.12 5.79
C ASN A 80 5.10 8.99 6.25
N LEU A 81 3.81 9.28 6.46
CA LEU A 81 2.80 8.33 6.93
C LEU A 81 1.96 7.75 5.81
N GLN A 82 1.76 8.48 4.70
CA GLN A 82 0.88 8.10 3.59
C GLN A 82 1.16 6.67 3.08
N VAL A 83 2.42 6.33 2.80
CA VAL A 83 2.81 4.98 2.32
C VAL A 83 2.51 3.90 3.36
N SER A 84 2.77 4.20 4.64
CA SER A 84 2.55 3.26 5.74
C SER A 84 1.06 3.00 5.99
N LEU A 85 0.20 3.99 5.72
CA LEU A 85 -1.25 3.86 5.85
C LEU A 85 -1.86 3.18 4.61
N ALA A 86 -1.48 3.61 3.40
CA ALA A 86 -1.94 2.98 2.16
C ALA A 86 -1.61 1.49 2.09
N SER A 87 -0.38 1.11 2.48
CA SER A 87 0.03 -0.30 2.46
C SER A 87 -0.75 -1.19 3.44
N ARG A 88 -1.44 -0.63 4.45
CA ARG A 88 -2.35 -1.38 5.33
C ARG A 88 -3.67 -1.71 4.66
N CYS A 89 -4.06 -0.94 3.65
CA CYS A 89 -5.27 -1.17 2.87
C CYS A 89 -5.07 -2.25 1.80
N LEU A 90 -3.82 -2.61 1.49
CA LEU A 90 -3.53 -3.79 0.68
C LEU A 90 -3.82 -5.06 1.50
N ILE A 91 -4.56 -6.00 0.91
CA ILE A 91 -4.92 -7.28 1.54
C ILE A 91 -4.45 -8.48 0.72
N ALA A 92 -4.60 -9.68 1.29
CA ALA A 92 -4.24 -10.95 0.65
C ALA A 92 -2.79 -10.98 0.09
N ASP A 93 -2.61 -11.59 -1.09
CA ASP A 93 -1.31 -11.76 -1.74
C ASP A 93 -0.66 -10.43 -2.11
N LEU A 94 -1.47 -9.39 -2.37
CA LEU A 94 -0.97 -8.07 -2.70
C LEU A 94 -0.24 -7.42 -1.51
N ARG A 95 -0.72 -7.66 -0.28
CA ARG A 95 -0.03 -7.24 0.94
C ARG A 95 1.32 -7.96 1.10
N LEU A 96 1.35 -9.26 0.83
CA LEU A 96 2.57 -10.06 0.91
C LEU A 96 3.59 -9.59 -0.13
N TRP A 97 3.15 -9.35 -1.37
CA TRP A 97 3.98 -8.80 -2.42
C TRP A 97 4.55 -7.43 -2.03
N TRP A 98 3.74 -6.52 -1.49
CA TRP A 98 4.19 -5.20 -1.05
C TRP A 98 5.31 -5.31 0.00
N MET A 99 5.14 -6.15 1.02
CA MET A 99 6.15 -6.33 2.08
C MET A 99 7.46 -6.99 1.59
N THR A 100 7.39 -7.79 0.53
CA THR A 100 8.53 -8.58 0.04
C THR A 100 9.26 -7.92 -1.13
N HIS A 101 8.59 -7.08 -1.91
CA HIS A 101 9.14 -6.48 -3.12
C HIS A 101 8.93 -4.95 -3.18
N GLY A 102 7.71 -4.49 -2.91
CA GLY A 102 7.34 -3.06 -3.02
C GLY A 102 8.03 -2.15 -2.01
N GLU A 103 8.11 -2.56 -0.74
CA GLU A 103 8.74 -1.77 0.32
C GLU A 103 10.25 -1.60 0.10
N TRP A 104 10.89 -2.51 -0.63
CA TRP A 104 12.34 -2.53 -0.88
C TRP A 104 12.76 -1.75 -2.13
N THR A 105 11.81 -1.43 -3.00
CA THR A 105 12.04 -0.70 -4.25
C THR A 105 11.92 0.82 -4.09
N LEU A 106 11.58 1.30 -2.88
CA LEU A 106 11.46 2.71 -2.54
C LEU A 106 12.77 3.29 -1.98
N PRO A 107 13.57 4.04 -2.76
CA PRO A 107 14.70 4.81 -2.21
C PRO A 107 14.20 5.89 -1.24
N GLU A 108 13.05 6.49 -1.56
CA GLU A 108 12.29 7.39 -0.68
C GLU A 108 10.84 6.89 -0.57
N ARG A 109 10.32 6.81 0.66
CA ARG A 109 8.94 6.37 0.93
C ARG A 109 7.94 7.50 0.68
N THR A 110 7.83 7.95 -0.56
CA THR A 110 6.84 8.95 -0.96
C THR A 110 5.63 8.31 -1.61
N TRP A 111 4.49 8.98 -1.48
CA TRP A 111 3.25 8.55 -2.11
C TRP A 111 3.36 8.41 -3.63
N VAL A 112 4.07 9.33 -4.29
CA VAL A 112 4.30 9.28 -5.74
C VAL A 112 4.97 7.97 -6.17
N HIS A 113 6.01 7.54 -5.46
CA HIS A 113 6.69 6.30 -5.78
C HIS A 113 5.86 5.06 -5.43
N PHE A 114 5.13 5.08 -4.30
CA PHE A 114 4.18 4.03 -3.97
C PHE A 114 3.18 3.80 -5.11
N ARG A 115 2.56 4.90 -5.56
CA ARG A 115 1.59 4.88 -6.65
C ARG A 115 2.18 4.34 -7.95
N ALA A 116 3.37 4.78 -8.33
CA ALA A 116 4.05 4.31 -9.53
C ALA A 116 4.33 2.79 -9.47
N ILE A 117 4.82 2.28 -8.34
CA ILE A 117 5.14 0.86 -8.17
C ILE A 117 3.87 0.00 -8.21
N VAL A 118 2.81 0.42 -7.52
CA VAL A 118 1.53 -0.31 -7.51
C VAL A 118 0.89 -0.33 -8.90
N MET A 119 0.87 0.81 -9.60
CA MET A 119 0.35 0.87 -10.98
C MET A 119 1.17 0.04 -11.96
N ALA A 120 2.51 0.04 -11.84
CA ALA A 120 3.36 -0.77 -12.71
C ALA A 120 3.17 -2.27 -12.48
N HIS A 121 2.91 -2.71 -11.25
CA HIS A 121 2.70 -4.12 -10.94
C HIS A 121 1.31 -4.61 -11.33
N LEU A 122 0.27 -3.83 -11.05
CA LEU A 122 -1.13 -4.25 -11.19
C LEU A 122 -1.81 -3.79 -12.47
N GLY A 123 -1.31 -2.72 -13.11
CA GLY A 123 -1.86 -2.21 -14.37
C GLY A 123 -1.97 -3.31 -15.44
N PRO A 124 -0.89 -4.04 -15.76
CA PRO A 124 -0.94 -5.11 -16.75
C PRO A 124 -1.91 -6.25 -16.38
N ILE A 125 -1.97 -6.62 -15.10
CA ILE A 125 -2.80 -7.73 -14.60
C ILE A 125 -4.29 -7.42 -14.75
N LEU A 126 -4.68 -6.16 -14.50
CA LEU A 126 -6.06 -5.71 -14.64
C LEU A 126 -6.47 -5.54 -16.11
N GLU A 127 -5.53 -5.16 -16.99
CA GLU A 127 -5.80 -5.08 -18.44
C GLU A 127 -5.93 -6.47 -19.09
N GLU A 128 -5.12 -7.45 -18.67
CA GLU A 128 -5.20 -8.83 -19.18
C GLU A 128 -6.50 -9.53 -18.78
N GLY A 129 -6.96 -9.36 -17.52
CA GLY A 129 -8.25 -9.92 -17.09
C GLY A 129 -9.47 -9.30 -17.78
N ALA A 130 -9.34 -8.07 -18.29
CA ALA A 130 -10.44 -7.35 -18.95
C ALA A 130 -10.71 -7.93 -20.35
N GLY A 131 -9.69 -8.54 -20.96
CA GLY A 131 -9.75 -9.13 -22.29
C GLY A 131 -10.49 -10.47 -22.38
N GLU A 132 -10.69 -11.17 -21.25
CA GLU A 132 -11.39 -12.46 -21.24
C GLU A 132 -12.91 -12.34 -21.02
N SER A 133 -13.39 -11.32 -20.29
CA SER A 133 -14.83 -11.11 -20.06
C SER A 133 -15.57 -10.47 -21.24
N TYR A 134 -14.86 -9.86 -22.21
CA TYR A 134 -15.48 -9.15 -23.34
C TYR A 134 -15.68 -10.05 -24.57
N ARG A 135 -15.31 -11.34 -24.52
CA ARG A 135 -15.41 -12.28 -25.65
C ARG A 135 -16.74 -13.01 -25.80
N ASP A 136 -17.71 -12.80 -24.92
CA ASP A 136 -19.02 -13.42 -25.08
C ASP A 136 -20.19 -12.41 -24.96
N PRO A 137 -20.58 -11.78 -26.08
CA PRO A 137 -21.75 -10.90 -26.13
C PRO A 137 -23.10 -11.65 -26.09
N GLU A 138 -23.14 -12.99 -25.98
CA GLU A 138 -24.41 -13.73 -25.99
C GLU A 138 -25.10 -13.84 -24.61
N ILE A 139 -24.43 -13.49 -23.51
CA ILE A 139 -25.01 -13.65 -22.15
C ILE A 139 -26.06 -12.57 -21.80
N TYR A 140 -26.16 -11.47 -22.57
CA TYR A 140 -27.12 -10.38 -22.31
C TYR A 140 -28.37 -10.40 -23.19
N ARG A 141 -28.67 -11.51 -23.90
CA ARG A 141 -29.84 -11.57 -24.79
C ARG A 141 -31.16 -11.97 -24.13
N ASP A 142 -31.12 -12.47 -22.88
CA ASP A 142 -32.30 -13.02 -22.19
C ASP A 142 -32.59 -12.39 -20.80
N MET A 143 -32.15 -11.15 -20.53
CA MET A 143 -32.66 -10.33 -19.40
C MET A 143 -33.47 -9.15 -19.93
#